data_AF-A0A086MEN2-F1
#
_entry.id   AF-A0A086MEN2-F1
#
_cell.length_a   1.000
_cell.length_b   1.000
_cell.length_c   1.000
_cell.angle_alpha   90.00
_cell.angle_beta   90.00
_cell.angle_gamma   90.00
#
_symmetry.space_group_name_H-M   'P 1'
#
loop_
_entity.id
_entity.type
_entity.pdbx_description
1 polymer ?
#
loop_
_entity_poly.entity_id
_entity_poly.type
_entity_poly.pdbx_seq_one_letter_code
_entity_poly.pdbx_strand_id
1 'polypeptide(L)'
;MHPATDWIQYEKGGEFQPFFSPSSIFVRWSGSGAQLRAMNIAAHGGDSQVMQASKHWGKIGLCFNHVSSVGFSPRVLPKGTMFSSESIAILLHERREADDSVLRNKYLTLLGFLSSTVAQELVYVFGRVRKIENRAVSGIPISFPRLEQQQEALASAAMKGISISRRLSSFDETSACFVMPEKIAQVLYHGVTRTSLKRDAEELYNQLDDICNRIVDVSDGDILAERRSRLVGQFSLLRANHSERHLNDEILSWAVGVAFGRFDWRLATGEREAAPEPDPFDPLPPKSPGMLPDGATPFHAHHGILVDDQGHLHDLPRLIEEVLVRVNAEVPEDVRRWLQSDFFPLHLKQYSKSRRKAPIYWPLSTTSGSYTLWLYYPSLTSQTLYTAVNDFVEPKLKQVARDATALRDKGSARSRDDEKSLETLRSVELELIELRDSLLRIAPAYQPDHDDGVQITAAPLWELFRHKPWQKVLNDTWAKLKKGDYDWAHLAMVYWPDRVRDKCKTNKSLSIAHNLEAHYLPDPTTERGGRRRNGGRK
;
A
#
# COMPACT_ATOMS: atom_id res chain seq x y z
N MET A 1 9.35 -11.23 -15.10
CA MET A 1 8.64 -11.24 -13.81
C MET A 1 9.20 -12.40 -12.99
N HIS A 2 10.19 -12.15 -12.13
CA HIS A 2 10.50 -13.12 -11.07
C HIS A 2 9.25 -13.20 -10.18
N PRO A 3 8.73 -14.40 -9.88
CA PRO A 3 7.57 -14.48 -9.01
C PRO A 3 7.97 -13.91 -7.65
N ALA A 4 7.05 -13.17 -7.03
CA ALA A 4 7.18 -12.56 -5.71
C ALA A 4 7.26 -13.59 -4.57
N THR A 5 7.98 -14.71 -4.76
CA THR A 5 8.11 -15.81 -3.79
C THR A 5 8.88 -15.42 -2.55
N ASP A 6 9.61 -14.30 -2.60
CA ASP A 6 10.48 -13.87 -1.51
C ASP A 6 9.80 -12.87 -0.57
N TRP A 7 8.64 -12.31 -0.90
CA TRP A 7 7.96 -11.31 -0.08
C TRP A 7 6.80 -11.96 0.69
N ILE A 8 6.91 -11.99 2.02
CA ILE A 8 5.91 -12.59 2.91
C ILE A 8 5.16 -11.49 3.66
N GLN A 9 3.84 -11.61 3.78
CA GLN A 9 3.01 -10.68 4.55
C GLN A 9 3.46 -10.65 6.01
N TYR A 10 3.53 -9.44 6.59
CA TYR A 10 4.02 -9.23 7.95
C TYR A 10 3.04 -8.37 8.77
N GLU A 11 2.52 -8.93 9.84
CA GLU A 11 1.67 -8.23 10.81
C GLU A 11 2.53 -7.53 11.87
N LYS A 12 2.43 -6.21 11.94
CA LYS A 12 3.19 -5.38 12.89
C LYS A 12 2.27 -4.58 13.81
N GLY A 13 1.12 -5.16 14.15
CA GLY A 13 0.04 -4.43 14.80
C GLY A 13 -0.58 -3.46 13.80
N GLY A 14 -0.90 -2.26 14.24
CA GLY A 14 -1.40 -1.22 13.35
C GLY A 14 -2.30 -0.26 14.09
N GLU A 15 -3.20 0.34 13.33
CA GLU A 15 -4.23 1.18 13.88
C GLU A 15 -5.37 0.33 14.46
N PHE A 16 -6.30 0.99 15.15
CA PHE A 16 -7.44 0.31 15.76
C PHE A 16 -8.44 -0.14 14.67
N GLN A 17 -8.46 -1.44 14.39
CA GLN A 17 -9.35 -2.07 13.42
C GLN A 17 -9.65 -3.52 13.85
N PRO A 18 -10.75 -3.73 14.60
CA PRO A 18 -11.19 -5.07 15.00
C PRO A 18 -11.69 -5.91 13.81
N PHE A 19 -11.88 -7.20 14.06
CA PHE A 19 -12.35 -8.25 13.13
C PHE A 19 -11.38 -8.55 11.98
N PHE A 20 -11.07 -7.58 11.13
CA PHE A 20 -10.20 -7.75 9.97
C PHE A 20 -9.49 -6.44 9.63
N SER A 21 -8.19 -6.53 9.38
CA SER A 21 -7.36 -5.41 8.92
C SER A 21 -6.35 -5.93 7.91
N PRO A 22 -6.38 -5.52 6.64
CA PRO A 22 -5.41 -6.00 5.66
C PRO A 22 -4.05 -5.34 5.92
N SER A 23 -3.02 -6.14 6.25
CA SER A 23 -1.67 -5.60 6.37
C SER A 23 -1.12 -5.19 5.01
N SER A 24 -0.52 -4.01 4.97
CA SER A 24 0.20 -3.47 3.83
C SER A 24 1.72 -3.62 3.96
N ILE A 25 2.18 -4.39 4.94
CA ILE A 25 3.60 -4.60 5.23
C ILE A 25 4.00 -6.00 4.77
N PHE A 26 5.08 -6.05 3.99
CA PHE A 26 5.72 -7.27 3.55
C PHE A 26 7.18 -7.25 3.96
N VAL A 27 7.72 -8.43 4.22
CA VAL A 27 9.14 -8.63 4.55
C VAL A 27 9.74 -9.55 3.50
N ARG A 28 10.88 -9.13 2.94
CA ARG A 28 11.67 -10.00 2.06
C ARG A 28 12.32 -11.08 2.90
N TRP A 29 11.90 -12.32 2.71
CA TRP A 29 12.32 -13.51 3.45
C TRP A 29 13.08 -14.53 2.57
N SER A 30 13.79 -14.03 1.55
CA SER A 30 14.62 -14.85 0.68
C SER A 30 15.70 -15.60 1.44
N GLY A 31 16.01 -16.83 1.02
CA GLY A 31 17.07 -17.65 1.64
C GLY A 31 16.87 -17.88 3.15
N SER A 32 15.62 -18.01 3.61
CA SER A 32 15.28 -18.05 5.05
C SER A 32 15.75 -16.81 5.82
N GLY A 33 15.51 -15.64 5.23
CA GLY A 33 15.86 -14.35 5.82
C GLY A 33 17.37 -14.09 5.85
N ALA A 34 18.15 -14.64 4.92
CA ALA A 34 19.62 -14.56 4.93
C ALA A 34 20.15 -13.13 5.09
N GLN A 35 19.56 -12.18 4.37
CA GLN A 35 19.90 -10.76 4.45
C GLN A 35 19.65 -10.19 5.86
N LEU A 36 18.45 -10.39 6.41
CA LEU A 36 18.08 -9.91 7.76
C LEU A 36 18.95 -10.55 8.85
N ARG A 37 19.24 -11.84 8.72
CA ARG A 37 20.13 -12.58 9.63
C ARG A 37 21.55 -12.01 9.58
N ALA A 38 22.09 -11.74 8.38
CA ALA A 38 23.39 -11.12 8.22
C ALA A 38 23.45 -9.71 8.84
N MET A 39 22.40 -8.89 8.66
CA MET A 39 22.28 -7.58 9.31
C MET A 39 22.29 -7.72 10.85
N ASN A 40 21.53 -8.66 11.39
CA ASN A 40 21.43 -8.85 12.84
C ASN A 40 22.72 -9.40 13.45
N ILE A 41 23.41 -10.31 12.75
CA ILE A 41 24.72 -10.82 13.17
C ILE A 41 25.74 -9.68 13.22
N ALA A 42 25.78 -8.81 12.20
CA ALA A 42 26.67 -7.66 12.17
C ALA A 42 26.37 -6.66 13.31
N ALA A 43 25.10 -6.45 13.65
CA ALA A 43 24.70 -5.49 14.69
C ALA A 43 24.79 -6.04 16.12
N HIS A 44 24.53 -7.34 16.33
CA HIS A 44 24.27 -7.92 17.65
C HIS A 44 25.03 -9.24 17.92
N GLY A 45 25.85 -9.73 16.98
CA GLY A 45 26.64 -10.95 17.15
C GLY A 45 25.87 -12.26 17.03
N GLY A 46 24.60 -12.21 16.60
CA GLY A 46 23.76 -13.39 16.36
C GLY A 46 22.46 -13.03 15.63
N ASP A 47 21.65 -14.03 15.28
CA ASP A 47 20.41 -13.89 14.49
C ASP A 47 19.16 -14.41 15.22
N SER A 48 19.27 -14.78 16.49
CA SER A 48 18.16 -15.35 17.27
C SER A 48 16.94 -14.44 17.33
N GLN A 49 17.14 -13.12 17.34
CA GLN A 49 16.08 -12.11 17.29
C GLN A 49 15.28 -12.15 15.99
N VAL A 50 15.91 -12.55 14.87
CA VAL A 50 15.28 -12.65 13.56
C VAL A 50 14.34 -13.86 13.51
N MET A 51 14.62 -14.92 14.26
CA MET A 51 13.88 -16.20 14.21
C MET A 51 12.90 -16.38 15.38
N GLN A 52 12.65 -15.36 16.20
CA GLN A 52 11.77 -15.48 17.37
C GLN A 52 10.35 -15.88 16.96
N ALA A 53 9.83 -16.91 17.64
CA ALA A 53 8.51 -17.49 17.37
C ALA A 53 8.29 -17.99 15.93
N SER A 54 9.35 -18.13 15.11
CA SER A 54 9.26 -18.54 13.71
C SER A 54 8.52 -19.87 13.47
N LYS A 55 8.56 -20.79 14.44
CA LYS A 55 7.79 -22.05 14.46
C LYS A 55 6.25 -21.86 14.42
N HIS A 56 5.78 -20.64 14.67
CA HIS A 56 4.36 -20.28 14.69
C HIS A 56 3.93 -19.45 13.48
N TRP A 57 4.87 -18.94 12.67
CA TRP A 57 4.53 -18.18 11.48
C TRP A 57 3.79 -19.02 10.44
N GLY A 58 2.95 -18.36 9.66
CA GLY A 58 2.18 -18.98 8.59
C GLY A 58 0.94 -19.76 9.03
N LYS A 59 0.72 -19.94 10.34
CA LYS A 59 -0.50 -20.56 10.89
C LYS A 59 -1.66 -19.58 10.89
N ILE A 60 -2.87 -20.09 10.72
CA ILE A 60 -4.10 -19.33 10.97
C ILE A 60 -4.27 -19.08 12.48
N GLY A 61 -4.87 -17.95 12.83
CA GLY A 61 -5.21 -17.64 14.22
C GLY A 61 -5.87 -16.28 14.36
N LEU A 62 -5.85 -15.73 15.56
CA LEU A 62 -6.22 -14.33 15.79
C LEU A 62 -4.97 -13.52 16.15
N CYS A 63 -5.04 -12.20 16.04
CA CYS A 63 -4.03 -11.31 16.58
C CYS A 63 -4.66 -10.02 17.12
N PHE A 64 -3.89 -9.28 17.90
CA PHE A 64 -4.28 -7.97 18.41
C PHE A 64 -3.06 -7.06 18.57
N ASN A 65 -3.32 -5.75 18.63
CA ASN A 65 -2.26 -4.76 18.82
C ASN A 65 -1.76 -4.80 20.26
N HIS A 66 -0.45 -4.87 20.43
CA HIS A 66 0.19 -4.79 21.75
C HIS A 66 -0.07 -3.45 22.44
N VAL A 67 -0.12 -2.36 21.66
CA VAL A 67 -0.39 -1.01 22.13
C VAL A 67 -1.58 -0.43 21.35
N SER A 68 -2.56 0.11 22.06
CA SER A 68 -3.73 0.78 21.48
C SER A 68 -4.20 1.89 22.40
N SER A 69 -4.47 3.08 21.84
CA SER A 69 -5.03 4.21 22.61
C SER A 69 -6.56 4.28 22.53
N VAL A 70 -7.19 3.41 21.73
CA VAL A 70 -8.64 3.40 21.51
C VAL A 70 -9.26 2.23 22.26
N GLY A 71 -8.77 1.02 21.98
CA GLY A 71 -9.06 -0.14 22.81
C GLY A 71 -8.58 -1.47 22.27
N PHE A 72 -9.07 -2.57 22.86
CA PHE A 72 -8.69 -3.92 22.45
C PHE A 72 -9.15 -4.21 21.02
N SER A 73 -8.23 -4.65 20.15
CA SER A 73 -8.48 -4.76 18.71
C SER A 73 -8.15 -6.16 18.19
N PRO A 74 -8.94 -7.17 18.59
CA PRO A 74 -8.78 -8.53 18.08
C PRO A 74 -9.24 -8.60 16.62
N ARG A 75 -8.51 -9.37 15.82
CA ARG A 75 -8.79 -9.59 14.40
C ARG A 75 -8.21 -10.91 13.94
N VAL A 76 -8.60 -11.36 12.75
CA VAL A 76 -8.05 -12.56 12.12
C VAL A 76 -6.56 -12.38 11.77
N LEU A 77 -5.81 -13.48 11.88
CA LEU A 77 -4.44 -13.64 11.41
C LEU A 77 -4.46 -14.67 10.25
N PRO A 78 -4.31 -14.22 8.99
CA PRO A 78 -4.37 -15.09 7.82
C PRO A 78 -3.23 -16.11 7.73
N LYS A 79 -3.48 -17.22 7.03
CA LYS A 79 -2.48 -18.25 6.70
C LYS A 79 -1.31 -17.63 5.92
N GLY A 80 -0.11 -18.17 6.10
CA GLY A 80 1.10 -17.68 5.42
C GLY A 80 1.68 -16.37 5.98
N THR A 81 1.07 -15.78 7.02
CA THR A 81 1.48 -14.50 7.57
C THR A 81 2.55 -14.63 8.65
N MET A 82 3.59 -13.79 8.59
CA MET A 82 4.55 -13.58 9.67
C MET A 82 4.06 -12.46 10.60
N PHE A 83 4.49 -12.44 11.87
CA PHE A 83 4.04 -11.42 12.82
C PHE A 83 5.14 -10.99 13.78
N SER A 84 5.03 -9.75 14.28
CA SER A 84 5.95 -9.13 15.24
C SER A 84 5.42 -9.20 16.68
N SER A 85 6.24 -8.79 17.65
CA SER A 85 5.81 -8.59 19.04
C SER A 85 4.72 -7.51 19.22
N GLU A 86 4.56 -6.62 18.24
CA GLU A 86 3.53 -5.57 18.25
C GLU A 86 2.16 -6.07 17.77
N SER A 87 2.13 -7.26 17.14
CA SER A 87 0.92 -8.00 16.78
C SER A 87 0.90 -9.33 17.53
N ILE A 88 0.38 -9.32 18.75
CA ILE A 88 0.39 -10.53 19.59
C ILE A 88 -0.60 -11.53 18.99
N ALA A 89 -0.08 -12.70 18.60
CA ALA A 89 -0.88 -13.79 18.04
C ALA A 89 -1.56 -14.62 19.15
N ILE A 90 -2.80 -15.01 18.91
CA ILE A 90 -3.59 -15.95 19.71
C ILE A 90 -3.73 -17.23 18.89
N LEU A 91 -3.05 -18.29 19.34
CA LEU A 91 -3.05 -19.60 18.71
C LEU A 91 -3.64 -20.61 19.69
N LEU A 92 -4.72 -21.28 19.30
CA LEU A 92 -5.36 -22.29 20.12
C LEU A 92 -4.46 -23.53 20.22
N HIS A 93 -4.29 -24.05 21.44
CA HIS A 93 -3.52 -25.27 21.66
C HIS A 93 -4.41 -26.49 21.40
N GLU A 94 -4.08 -27.26 20.37
CA GLU A 94 -4.79 -28.48 20.00
C GLU A 94 -3.92 -29.70 20.34
N ARG A 95 -4.51 -30.71 21.00
CA ARG A 95 -3.80 -31.96 21.39
C ARG A 95 -3.69 -32.96 20.23
N ARG A 96 -4.40 -32.74 19.13
CA ARG A 96 -4.38 -33.53 17.89
C ARG A 96 -4.38 -32.58 16.70
N GLU A 97 -3.94 -33.04 15.54
CA GLU A 97 -4.15 -32.31 14.28
C GLU A 97 -5.66 -32.22 14.04
N ALA A 98 -6.25 -31.04 14.30
CA ALA A 98 -7.61 -30.75 13.90
C ALA A 98 -7.63 -30.28 12.45
N ASP A 99 -8.72 -30.60 11.75
CA ASP A 99 -9.02 -30.04 10.46
C ASP A 99 -9.10 -28.50 10.55
N ASP A 100 -8.49 -27.80 9.58
CA ASP A 100 -8.49 -26.34 9.45
C ASP A 100 -9.94 -25.80 9.51
N SER A 101 -10.94 -26.56 9.02
CA SER A 101 -12.36 -26.18 9.04
C SER A 101 -12.96 -26.08 10.47
N VAL A 102 -12.62 -27.02 11.36
CA VAL A 102 -13.09 -27.03 12.75
C VAL A 102 -12.39 -25.93 13.53
N LEU A 103 -11.09 -25.78 13.30
CA LEU A 103 -10.26 -24.76 13.95
C LEU A 103 -10.73 -23.34 13.57
N ARG A 104 -11.12 -23.14 12.30
CA ARG A 104 -11.72 -21.89 11.81
C ARG A 104 -12.93 -21.47 12.62
N ASN A 105 -13.92 -22.36 12.82
CA ASN A 105 -15.12 -22.02 13.57
C ASN A 105 -14.80 -21.67 15.03
N LYS A 106 -13.87 -22.38 15.68
CA LYS A 106 -13.42 -22.03 17.03
C LYS A 106 -12.80 -20.64 17.09
N TYR A 107 -11.97 -20.26 16.11
CA TYR A 107 -11.40 -18.92 16.03
C TYR A 107 -12.46 -17.85 15.79
N LEU A 108 -13.46 -18.09 14.93
CA LEU A 108 -14.54 -17.14 14.70
C LEU A 108 -15.40 -16.95 15.96
N THR A 109 -15.75 -18.01 16.67
CA THR A 109 -16.46 -17.94 17.94
C THR A 109 -15.67 -17.17 19.00
N LEU A 110 -14.36 -17.46 19.12
CA LEU A 110 -13.48 -16.72 20.03
C LEU A 110 -13.37 -15.25 19.63
N LEU A 111 -13.25 -14.93 18.34
CA LEU A 111 -13.20 -13.56 17.85
C LEU A 111 -14.49 -12.79 18.15
N GLY A 112 -15.65 -13.43 17.98
CA GLY A 112 -16.95 -12.86 18.35
C GLY A 112 -16.98 -12.44 19.81
N PHE A 113 -16.54 -13.34 20.71
CA PHE A 113 -16.44 -13.03 22.14
C PHE A 113 -15.42 -11.92 22.43
N LEU A 114 -14.20 -12.03 21.91
CA LEU A 114 -13.11 -11.09 22.18
C LEU A 114 -13.40 -9.67 21.68
N SER A 115 -14.27 -9.53 20.67
CA SER A 115 -14.68 -8.23 20.15
C SER A 115 -15.69 -7.50 21.04
N SER A 116 -16.32 -8.16 22.01
CA SER A 116 -17.34 -7.57 22.89
C SER A 116 -16.79 -6.55 23.88
N THR A 117 -17.69 -5.73 24.44
CA THR A 117 -17.39 -4.76 25.49
C THR A 117 -16.95 -5.47 26.77
N VAL A 118 -17.58 -6.59 27.14
CA VAL A 118 -17.16 -7.36 28.33
C VAL A 118 -15.75 -7.94 28.17
N ALA A 119 -15.37 -8.43 26.99
CA ALA A 119 -14.00 -8.89 26.77
C ALA A 119 -12.99 -7.74 26.88
N GLN A 120 -13.34 -6.55 26.38
CA GLN A 120 -12.52 -5.34 26.56
C GLN A 120 -12.37 -4.96 28.04
N GLU A 121 -13.45 -4.98 28.81
CA GLU A 121 -13.43 -4.76 30.26
C GLU A 121 -12.48 -5.74 30.95
N LEU A 122 -12.65 -7.04 30.71
CA LEU A 122 -11.82 -8.09 31.31
C LEU A 122 -10.33 -7.90 30.99
N VAL A 123 -10.00 -7.54 29.75
CA VAL A 123 -8.62 -7.22 29.36
C VAL A 123 -8.08 -6.01 30.13
N TYR A 124 -8.90 -4.98 30.36
CA TYR A 124 -8.50 -3.79 31.12
C TYR A 124 -8.34 -4.05 32.60
N VAL A 125 -9.14 -4.94 33.19
CA VAL A 125 -8.99 -5.36 34.60
C VAL A 125 -7.63 -6.03 34.83
N PHE A 126 -7.17 -6.87 33.90
CA PHE A 126 -5.88 -7.56 34.02
C PHE A 126 -4.68 -6.75 33.49
N GLY A 127 -4.93 -5.70 32.70
CA GLY A 127 -3.91 -4.98 31.95
C GLY A 127 -3.76 -3.50 32.33
N ARG A 128 -2.88 -2.80 31.62
CA ARG A 128 -2.91 -1.33 31.58
C ARG A 128 -3.72 -0.93 30.35
N VAL A 129 -4.70 -0.04 30.49
CA VAL A 129 -5.65 0.40 29.44
C VAL A 129 -5.02 0.56 28.04
N ARG A 130 -3.78 1.04 27.96
CA ARG A 130 -3.05 1.28 26.70
C ARG A 130 -2.19 0.13 26.18
N LYS A 131 -1.70 -0.76 27.07
CA LYS A 131 -0.75 -1.83 26.74
C LYS A 131 -1.38 -3.16 27.13
N ILE A 132 -1.79 -3.91 26.11
CA ILE A 132 -2.49 -5.17 26.27
C ILE A 132 -1.47 -6.28 26.16
N GLU A 133 -1.09 -6.86 27.29
CA GLU A 133 -0.09 -7.92 27.35
C GLU A 133 -0.71 -9.30 27.08
N ASN A 134 0.11 -10.25 26.63
CA ASN A 134 -0.33 -11.62 26.34
C ASN A 134 -1.08 -12.26 27.52
N ARG A 135 -0.63 -12.03 28.76
CA ARG A 135 -1.20 -12.61 29.98
C ARG A 135 -2.58 -12.07 30.30
N ALA A 136 -2.87 -10.81 29.94
CA ALA A 136 -4.19 -10.22 30.13
C ALA A 136 -5.23 -10.93 29.27
N VAL A 137 -4.88 -11.28 28.03
CA VAL A 137 -5.78 -11.99 27.10
C VAL A 137 -5.83 -13.49 27.41
N SER A 138 -4.69 -14.14 27.67
CA SER A 138 -4.68 -15.58 28.00
C SER A 138 -5.28 -15.89 29.38
N GLY A 139 -5.41 -14.89 30.24
CA GLY A 139 -5.96 -14.99 31.58
C GLY A 139 -7.44 -14.62 31.70
N ILE A 140 -8.10 -14.22 30.60
CA ILE A 140 -9.54 -13.91 30.63
C ILE A 140 -10.30 -15.14 31.14
N PRO A 141 -11.19 -15.01 32.14
CA PRO A 141 -11.98 -16.10 32.67
C PRO A 141 -13.11 -16.48 31.69
N ILE A 142 -12.75 -17.20 30.63
CA ILE A 142 -13.67 -17.65 29.58
C ILE A 142 -14.14 -19.08 29.87
N SER A 143 -15.45 -19.30 29.94
CA SER A 143 -16.03 -20.64 29.96
C SER A 143 -16.22 -21.16 28.53
N PHE A 144 -15.25 -21.92 28.03
CA PHE A 144 -15.32 -22.52 26.68
C PHE A 144 -16.62 -23.30 26.42
N PRO A 145 -17.16 -24.11 27.35
CA PRO A 145 -18.45 -24.77 27.15
C PRO A 145 -19.62 -23.79 26.94
N ARG A 146 -19.63 -22.64 27.65
CA ARG A 146 -20.67 -21.61 27.44
C ARG A 146 -20.49 -20.89 26.11
N LEU A 147 -19.26 -20.69 25.64
CA LEU A 147 -18.99 -20.14 24.31
C LEU A 147 -19.44 -21.12 23.22
N GLU A 148 -19.16 -22.41 23.38
CA GLU A 148 -19.57 -23.47 22.45
C GLU A 148 -21.10 -23.56 22.33
N GLN A 149 -21.85 -23.31 23.41
CA GLN A 149 -23.32 -23.22 23.35
C GLN A 149 -23.82 -22.05 22.49
N GLN A 150 -23.03 -20.99 22.32
CA GLN A 150 -23.35 -19.81 21.50
C GLN A 150 -22.49 -19.75 20.22
N GLN A 151 -21.90 -20.89 19.82
CA GLN A 151 -20.89 -20.94 18.76
C GLN A 151 -21.37 -20.33 17.45
N GLU A 152 -22.57 -20.72 17.01
CA GLU A 152 -23.17 -20.27 15.75
C GLU A 152 -23.41 -18.74 15.74
N ALA A 153 -23.99 -18.21 16.82
CA ALA A 153 -24.28 -16.78 16.94
C ALA A 153 -22.98 -15.95 16.97
N LEU A 154 -21.98 -16.36 17.76
CA LEU A 154 -20.70 -15.67 17.86
C LEU A 154 -19.89 -15.75 16.56
N ALA A 155 -19.85 -16.93 15.92
CA ALA A 155 -19.14 -17.09 14.65
C ALA A 155 -19.80 -16.29 13.52
N SER A 156 -21.13 -16.30 13.45
CA SER A 156 -21.90 -15.49 12.48
C SER A 156 -21.66 -13.99 12.68
N ALA A 157 -21.68 -13.53 13.93
CA ALA A 157 -21.39 -12.13 14.26
C ALA A 157 -19.94 -11.75 13.90
N ALA A 158 -18.96 -12.62 14.16
CA ALA A 158 -17.58 -12.41 13.75
C ALA A 158 -17.44 -12.32 12.23
N MET A 159 -18.07 -13.23 11.48
CA MET A 159 -18.12 -13.19 10.01
C MET A 159 -18.74 -11.88 9.50
N LYS A 160 -19.85 -11.42 10.08
CA LYS A 160 -20.46 -10.14 9.73
C LYS A 160 -19.51 -8.96 9.98
N GLY A 161 -18.81 -8.95 11.11
CA GLY A 161 -17.80 -7.92 11.43
C GLY A 161 -16.61 -7.91 10.46
N ILE A 162 -16.17 -9.10 10.02
CA ILE A 162 -15.11 -9.27 9.01
C ILE A 162 -15.60 -8.75 7.66
N SER A 163 -16.82 -9.12 7.25
CA SER A 163 -17.40 -8.69 5.97
C SER A 163 -17.60 -7.18 5.92
N ILE A 164 -18.08 -6.56 7.01
CA ILE A 164 -18.16 -5.09 7.12
C ILE A 164 -16.77 -4.46 6.93
N SER A 165 -15.75 -5.00 7.60
CA SER A 165 -14.38 -4.47 7.51
C SER A 165 -13.80 -4.65 6.10
N ARG A 166 -14.00 -5.81 5.47
CA ARG A 166 -13.60 -6.06 4.08
C ARG A 166 -14.30 -5.11 3.12
N ARG A 167 -15.60 -4.88 3.30
CA ARG A 167 -16.38 -3.95 2.48
C ARG A 167 -15.91 -2.50 2.63
N LEU A 168 -15.65 -2.04 3.85
CA LEU A 168 -15.04 -0.73 4.07
C LEU A 168 -13.68 -0.60 3.38
N SER A 169 -12.87 -1.66 3.45
CA SER A 169 -11.57 -1.69 2.79
C SER A 169 -11.68 -1.79 1.26
N SER A 170 -12.79 -2.27 0.72
CA SER A 170 -13.01 -2.40 -0.71
C SER A 170 -13.16 -1.07 -1.46
N PHE A 171 -13.34 0.03 -0.71
CA PHE A 171 -13.41 1.38 -1.26
C PHE A 171 -12.04 2.08 -1.33
N ASP A 172 -11.01 1.56 -0.66
CA ASP A 172 -9.67 2.16 -0.65
C ASP A 172 -8.78 1.53 -1.72
N GLU A 173 -8.45 2.29 -2.77
CA GLU A 173 -7.63 1.83 -3.90
C GLU A 173 -6.19 1.39 -3.53
N THR A 174 -5.74 1.68 -2.31
CA THR A 174 -4.46 1.20 -1.78
C THR A 174 -4.55 -0.15 -1.07
N SER A 175 -5.78 -0.63 -0.82
CA SER A 175 -6.03 -1.89 -0.13
C SER A 175 -5.94 -3.10 -1.05
N ALA A 176 -5.44 -4.22 -0.51
CA ALA A 176 -5.55 -5.53 -1.15
C ALA A 176 -7.01 -6.00 -1.34
N CYS A 177 -7.96 -5.41 -0.61
CA CYS A 177 -9.39 -5.70 -0.73
C CYS A 177 -10.12 -4.79 -1.73
N PHE A 178 -9.44 -3.82 -2.35
CA PHE A 178 -10.09 -2.85 -3.23
C PHE A 178 -10.91 -3.52 -4.34
N VAL A 179 -12.13 -3.02 -4.55
CA VAL A 179 -13.02 -3.42 -5.65
C VAL A 179 -13.32 -2.21 -6.53
N MET A 180 -13.86 -1.14 -5.94
CA MET A 180 -14.28 0.07 -6.63
C MET A 180 -14.52 1.23 -5.65
N PRO A 181 -14.54 2.50 -6.09
CA PRO A 181 -14.89 3.65 -5.25
C PRO A 181 -16.29 3.55 -4.64
N GLU A 182 -16.47 4.17 -3.46
CA GLU A 182 -17.73 4.13 -2.72
C GLU A 182 -18.92 4.67 -3.53
N LYS A 183 -18.77 5.80 -4.24
CA LYS A 183 -19.85 6.38 -5.05
C LYS A 183 -20.34 5.44 -6.16
N ILE A 184 -19.43 4.69 -6.79
CA ILE A 184 -19.80 3.68 -7.80
C ILE A 184 -20.51 2.51 -7.11
N ALA A 185 -19.96 2.02 -6.00
CA ALA A 185 -20.56 0.93 -5.24
C ALA A 185 -21.96 1.29 -4.69
N GLN A 186 -22.19 2.54 -4.31
CA GLN A 186 -23.46 3.03 -3.80
C GLN A 186 -24.58 2.87 -4.85
N VAL A 187 -24.27 3.13 -6.12
CA VAL A 187 -25.22 2.99 -7.24
C VAL A 187 -25.48 1.52 -7.54
N LEU A 188 -24.44 0.68 -7.61
CA LEU A 188 -24.57 -0.73 -7.98
C LEU A 188 -25.16 -1.62 -6.89
N TYR A 189 -24.85 -1.34 -5.62
CA TYR A 189 -25.17 -2.22 -4.49
C TYR A 189 -26.20 -1.60 -3.54
N HIS A 190 -27.23 -0.95 -4.10
CA HIS A 190 -28.40 -0.47 -3.35
C HIS A 190 -28.07 0.39 -2.12
N GLY A 191 -27.11 1.32 -2.22
CA GLY A 191 -26.86 2.31 -1.17
C GLY A 191 -25.86 1.90 -0.09
N VAL A 192 -25.07 0.83 -0.27
CA VAL A 192 -23.97 0.50 0.65
C VAL A 192 -22.93 1.61 0.65
N THR A 193 -22.72 2.23 1.81
CA THR A 193 -21.80 3.35 2.05
C THR A 193 -20.98 3.08 3.31
N ARG A 194 -19.89 3.85 3.52
CA ARG A 194 -19.14 3.84 4.78
C ARG A 194 -20.05 4.22 5.96
N THR A 195 -21.00 5.12 5.74
CA THR A 195 -22.01 5.52 6.73
C THR A 195 -22.96 4.38 7.07
N SER A 196 -23.51 3.68 6.08
CA SER A 196 -24.40 2.53 6.36
C SER A 196 -23.64 1.39 7.06
N LEU A 197 -22.42 1.08 6.60
CA LEU A 197 -21.56 0.06 7.20
C LEU A 197 -21.13 0.39 8.63
N LYS A 198 -20.92 1.68 8.94
CA LYS A 198 -20.70 2.14 10.31
C LYS A 198 -21.90 1.81 11.20
N ARG A 199 -23.12 2.14 10.77
CA ARG A 199 -24.34 1.80 11.51
C ARG A 199 -24.49 0.30 11.68
N ASP A 200 -24.27 -0.48 10.62
CA ASP A 200 -24.35 -1.95 10.68
C ASP A 200 -23.35 -2.55 11.67
N ALA A 201 -22.16 -1.94 11.79
CA ALA A 201 -21.17 -2.32 12.80
C ALA A 201 -21.61 -1.94 14.22
N GLU A 202 -22.17 -0.75 14.43
CA GLU A 202 -22.70 -0.32 15.73
C GLU A 202 -23.81 -1.28 16.22
N GLU A 203 -24.73 -1.66 15.34
CA GLU A 203 -25.77 -2.65 15.62
C GLU A 203 -25.20 -4.04 15.93
N LEU A 204 -24.20 -4.48 15.15
CA LEU A 204 -23.50 -5.74 15.38
C LEU A 204 -22.86 -5.78 16.77
N TYR A 205 -22.22 -4.70 17.21
CA TYR A 205 -21.64 -4.64 18.56
C TYR A 205 -22.68 -4.70 19.67
N ASN A 206 -23.82 -4.02 19.50
CA ASN A 206 -24.90 -4.10 20.48
C ASN A 206 -25.42 -5.55 20.60
N GLN A 207 -25.60 -6.26 19.48
CA GLN A 207 -26.00 -7.68 19.48
C GLN A 207 -24.94 -8.60 20.12
N LEU A 208 -23.66 -8.36 19.81
CA LEU A 208 -22.55 -9.11 20.39
C LEU A 208 -22.46 -8.93 21.91
N ASP A 209 -22.65 -7.70 22.39
CA ASP A 209 -22.62 -7.38 23.81
C ASP A 209 -23.75 -8.09 24.56
N ASP A 210 -24.97 -8.12 24.01
CA ASP A 210 -26.09 -8.87 24.59
C ASP A 210 -25.78 -10.37 24.75
N ILE A 211 -25.16 -10.98 23.74
CA ILE A 211 -24.75 -12.39 23.77
C ILE A 211 -23.67 -12.61 24.83
N CYS A 212 -22.62 -11.79 24.82
CA CYS A 212 -21.45 -11.99 25.67
C CYS A 212 -21.74 -11.68 27.14
N ASN A 213 -22.59 -10.69 27.44
CA ASN A 213 -23.05 -10.39 28.79
C ASN A 213 -23.76 -11.59 29.42
N ARG A 214 -24.59 -12.32 28.66
CA ARG A 214 -25.24 -13.57 29.12
C ARG A 214 -24.25 -14.71 29.36
N ILE A 215 -23.18 -14.80 28.58
CA ILE A 215 -22.15 -15.85 28.73
C ILE A 215 -21.40 -15.65 30.05
N VAL A 216 -21.02 -14.40 30.34
CA VAL A 216 -20.23 -14.02 31.53
C VAL A 216 -21.11 -13.81 32.77
N ASP A 217 -22.42 -13.64 32.58
CA ASP A 217 -23.42 -13.37 33.63
C ASP A 217 -23.19 -12.01 34.31
N VAL A 218 -23.10 -10.96 33.49
CA VAL A 218 -22.89 -9.56 33.93
C VAL A 218 -23.95 -8.65 33.34
N SER A 219 -24.19 -7.53 34.03
CA SER A 219 -25.07 -6.46 33.57
C SER A 219 -24.25 -5.29 33.00
N ASP A 220 -24.91 -4.39 32.28
CA ASP A 220 -24.28 -3.17 31.77
C ASP A 220 -23.73 -2.25 32.88
N GLY A 221 -24.27 -2.35 34.10
CA GLY A 221 -23.79 -1.58 35.25
C GLY A 221 -22.45 -2.08 35.80
N ASP A 222 -22.07 -3.32 35.47
CA ASP A 222 -20.82 -3.93 35.91
C ASP A 222 -19.64 -3.56 35.00
N ILE A 223 -19.91 -2.90 33.87
CA ILE A 223 -18.93 -2.60 32.81
C ILE A 223 -18.55 -1.11 32.86
N LEU A 224 -17.27 -0.83 33.08
CA LEU A 224 -16.72 0.54 33.10
C LEU A 224 -16.15 0.97 31.75
N ALA A 225 -15.74 0.01 30.93
CA ALA A 225 -15.17 0.24 29.62
C ALA A 225 -16.19 0.91 28.69
N GLU A 226 -15.68 1.78 27.82
CA GLU A 226 -16.50 2.39 26.78
C GLU A 226 -17.08 1.31 25.86
N ARG A 227 -18.40 1.37 25.64
CA ARG A 227 -19.11 0.46 24.75
C ARG A 227 -18.48 0.41 23.37
N ARG A 228 -18.29 -0.81 22.86
CA ARG A 228 -17.66 -1.06 21.57
C ARG A 228 -18.41 -0.41 20.40
N SER A 229 -19.73 -0.33 20.47
CA SER A 229 -20.53 0.38 19.47
C SER A 229 -20.15 1.86 19.36
N ARG A 230 -19.81 2.54 20.48
CA ARG A 230 -19.36 3.95 20.45
C ARG A 230 -17.95 4.13 19.85
N LEU A 231 -17.15 3.08 19.87
CA LEU A 231 -15.78 3.08 19.33
C LEU A 231 -15.73 2.83 17.81
N VAL A 232 -16.83 2.45 17.16
CA VAL A 232 -16.86 2.15 15.71
C VAL A 232 -16.38 3.33 14.88
N GLY A 233 -16.76 4.55 15.24
CA GLY A 233 -16.29 5.75 14.54
C GLY A 233 -14.77 5.96 14.56
N GLN A 234 -14.04 5.27 15.44
CA GLN A 234 -12.59 5.35 15.56
C GLN A 234 -11.84 4.27 14.75
N PHE A 235 -12.56 3.41 14.02
CA PHE A 235 -11.96 2.39 13.16
C PHE A 235 -11.09 3.02 12.08
N SER A 236 -9.90 2.45 11.83
CA SER A 236 -8.99 3.01 10.83
C SER A 236 -9.61 3.10 9.44
N LEU A 237 -10.46 2.14 9.07
CA LEU A 237 -11.16 2.12 7.77
C LEU A 237 -12.29 3.16 7.66
N LEU A 238 -12.74 3.76 8.77
CA LEU A 238 -13.79 4.78 8.81
C LEU A 238 -13.27 6.20 9.04
N ARG A 239 -11.99 6.37 9.42
CA ARG A 239 -11.41 7.68 9.76
C ARG A 239 -11.08 8.59 8.58
N ALA A 240 -11.16 8.10 7.35
CA ALA A 240 -10.94 8.93 6.16
C ALA A 240 -11.97 10.07 6.07
N ASN A 241 -11.65 11.14 5.34
CA ASN A 241 -12.60 12.23 5.10
C ASN A 241 -13.63 11.76 4.07
N HIS A 242 -14.92 11.89 4.37
CA HIS A 242 -16.02 11.45 3.49
C HIS A 242 -16.81 12.63 2.92
N SER A 243 -16.16 13.78 2.73
CA SER A 243 -16.78 14.91 2.06
C SER A 243 -17.08 14.56 0.60
N GLU A 244 -18.09 15.21 0.02
CA GLU A 244 -18.45 15.01 -1.39
C GLU A 244 -17.28 15.23 -2.35
N ARG A 245 -16.45 16.25 -2.07
CA ARG A 245 -15.20 16.48 -2.81
C ARG A 245 -14.26 15.28 -2.74
N HIS A 246 -14.06 14.69 -1.56
CA HIS A 246 -13.18 13.54 -1.41
C HIS A 246 -13.71 12.31 -2.17
N LEU A 247 -15.02 12.09 -2.14
CA LEU A 247 -15.64 11.01 -2.91
C LEU A 247 -15.49 11.21 -4.42
N ASN A 248 -15.55 12.46 -4.90
CA ASN A 248 -15.25 12.78 -6.31
C ASN A 248 -13.78 12.53 -6.64
N ASP A 249 -12.86 12.94 -5.75
CA ASP A 249 -11.44 12.70 -5.91
C ASP A 249 -11.11 11.19 -5.95
N GLU A 250 -11.79 10.35 -5.14
CA GLU A 250 -11.65 8.89 -5.17
C GLU A 250 -12.03 8.30 -6.54
N ILE A 251 -13.13 8.77 -7.15
CA ILE A 251 -13.53 8.33 -8.49
C ILE A 251 -12.52 8.78 -9.54
N LEU A 252 -12.06 10.04 -9.49
CA LEU A 252 -11.10 10.56 -10.45
C LEU A 252 -9.75 9.84 -10.35
N SER A 253 -9.25 9.56 -9.14
CA SER A 253 -8.04 8.76 -8.92
C SER A 253 -8.20 7.34 -9.46
N TRP A 254 -9.36 6.71 -9.21
CA TRP A 254 -9.67 5.40 -9.76
C TRP A 254 -9.72 5.42 -11.30
N ALA A 255 -10.31 6.45 -11.92
CA ALA A 255 -10.36 6.60 -13.37
C ALA A 255 -8.96 6.79 -13.98
N VAL A 256 -8.05 7.52 -13.30
CA VAL A 256 -6.62 7.54 -13.66
C VAL A 256 -6.06 6.11 -13.65
N GLY A 257 -6.37 5.32 -12.62
CA GLY A 257 -5.99 3.91 -12.56
C GLY A 257 -6.56 3.05 -13.69
N VAL A 258 -7.80 3.28 -14.11
CA VAL A 258 -8.38 2.60 -15.28
C VAL A 258 -7.65 3.00 -16.57
N ALA A 259 -7.35 4.28 -16.75
CA ALA A 259 -6.62 4.78 -17.92
C ALA A 259 -5.20 4.19 -18.02
N PHE A 260 -4.54 3.96 -16.88
CA PHE A 260 -3.26 3.25 -16.78
C PHE A 260 -3.37 1.71 -16.81
N GLY A 261 -4.55 1.14 -17.05
CA GLY A 261 -4.76 -0.30 -17.10
C GLY A 261 -4.61 -1.02 -15.75
N ARG A 262 -4.68 -0.29 -14.63
CA ARG A 262 -4.54 -0.84 -13.28
C ARG A 262 -5.84 -1.42 -12.75
N PHE A 263 -6.96 -0.72 -12.97
CA PHE A 263 -8.28 -1.11 -12.47
C PHE A 263 -9.22 -1.52 -13.59
N ASP A 264 -10.15 -2.43 -13.26
CA ASP A 264 -11.12 -2.95 -14.21
C ASP A 264 -12.46 -2.20 -14.12
N TRP A 265 -12.73 -1.37 -15.12
CA TRP A 265 -13.98 -0.61 -15.23
C TRP A 265 -15.22 -1.49 -15.42
N ARG A 266 -15.07 -2.74 -15.89
CA ARG A 266 -16.20 -3.66 -16.12
C ARG A 266 -16.93 -4.05 -14.84
N LEU A 267 -16.26 -3.95 -13.69
CA LEU A 267 -16.91 -4.10 -12.39
C LEU A 267 -17.92 -2.97 -12.14
N ALA A 268 -17.62 -1.75 -12.60
CA ALA A 268 -18.47 -0.58 -12.44
C ALA A 268 -19.68 -0.59 -13.40
N THR A 269 -19.61 -1.31 -14.51
CA THR A 269 -20.72 -1.46 -15.47
C THR A 269 -21.51 -2.75 -15.29
N GLY A 270 -21.06 -3.66 -14.43
CA GLY A 270 -21.65 -4.99 -14.24
C GLY A 270 -21.30 -6.00 -15.34
N GLU A 271 -20.44 -5.65 -16.30
CA GLU A 271 -19.93 -6.58 -17.32
C GLU A 271 -19.03 -7.66 -16.71
N ARG A 272 -18.46 -7.41 -15.52
CA ARG A 272 -17.75 -8.40 -14.72
C ARG A 272 -18.31 -8.41 -13.31
N GLU A 273 -18.51 -9.61 -12.76
CA GLU A 273 -18.83 -9.76 -11.34
C GLU A 273 -17.57 -9.74 -10.48
N ALA A 274 -17.68 -9.15 -9.28
CA ALA A 274 -16.62 -9.22 -8.30
C ALA A 274 -16.44 -10.67 -7.82
N ALA A 275 -15.19 -11.05 -7.52
CA ALA A 275 -14.93 -12.34 -6.92
C ALA A 275 -15.69 -12.48 -5.58
N PRO A 276 -16.13 -13.68 -5.21
CA PRO A 276 -16.79 -13.91 -3.93
C PRO A 276 -15.87 -13.52 -2.77
N GLU A 277 -16.46 -13.14 -1.65
CA GLU A 277 -15.71 -12.85 -0.44
C GLU A 277 -14.91 -14.10 -0.03
N PRO A 278 -13.57 -14.03 0.08
CA PRO A 278 -12.76 -15.20 0.38
C PRO A 278 -12.81 -15.53 1.87
N ASP A 279 -12.26 -16.67 2.26
CA ASP A 279 -12.24 -17.08 3.65
C ASP A 279 -11.52 -16.04 4.54
N PRO A 280 -11.97 -15.78 5.77
CA PRO A 280 -11.28 -14.85 6.66
C PRO A 280 -9.82 -15.17 6.93
N PHE A 281 -9.43 -16.44 6.86
CA PHE A 281 -8.06 -16.87 7.12
C PHE A 281 -7.26 -17.16 5.84
N ASP A 282 -7.87 -16.98 4.66
CA ASP A 282 -7.13 -17.07 3.40
C ASP A 282 -6.07 -15.95 3.31
N PRO A 283 -4.91 -16.22 2.71
CA PRO A 283 -3.91 -15.20 2.44
C PRO A 283 -4.52 -14.02 1.66
N LEU A 284 -4.02 -12.81 1.90
CA LEU A 284 -4.43 -11.66 1.10
C LEU A 284 -4.02 -11.87 -0.37
N PRO A 285 -4.89 -11.50 -1.32
CA PRO A 285 -4.58 -11.69 -2.73
C PRO A 285 -3.46 -10.72 -3.16
N PRO A 286 -2.55 -11.15 -4.05
CA PRO A 286 -1.45 -10.30 -4.52
C PRO A 286 -1.92 -9.13 -5.39
N LYS A 287 -3.10 -9.25 -5.99
CA LYS A 287 -3.82 -8.19 -6.68
C LYS A 287 -5.19 -8.03 -6.05
N SER A 288 -5.65 -6.79 -5.89
CA SER A 288 -6.99 -6.58 -5.37
C SER A 288 -8.05 -7.03 -6.39
N PRO A 289 -9.26 -7.43 -5.93
CA PRO A 289 -10.32 -7.86 -6.84
C PRO A 289 -10.72 -6.83 -7.89
N GLY A 290 -10.50 -5.54 -7.60
CA GLY A 290 -10.73 -4.38 -8.47
C GLY A 290 -9.68 -4.19 -9.56
N MET A 291 -8.53 -4.86 -9.48
CA MET A 291 -7.48 -4.75 -10.49
C MET A 291 -7.87 -5.45 -11.80
N LEU A 292 -7.30 -4.95 -12.90
CA LEU A 292 -7.41 -5.59 -14.20
C LEU A 292 -6.78 -6.99 -14.16
N PRO A 293 -7.51 -8.05 -14.54
CA PRO A 293 -6.96 -9.40 -14.61
C PRO A 293 -5.78 -9.50 -15.60
N ASP A 294 -4.84 -10.41 -15.33
CA ASP A 294 -3.71 -10.65 -16.24
C ASP A 294 -4.20 -11.10 -17.62
N GLY A 295 -3.62 -10.51 -18.67
CA GLY A 295 -3.98 -10.80 -20.06
C GLY A 295 -5.31 -10.18 -20.53
N ALA A 296 -6.08 -9.54 -19.65
CA ALA A 296 -7.27 -8.81 -20.07
C ALA A 296 -6.89 -7.51 -20.81
N THR A 297 -7.69 -7.14 -21.81
CA THR A 297 -7.51 -5.89 -22.55
C THR A 297 -7.76 -4.69 -21.62
N PRO A 298 -6.82 -3.75 -21.50
CA PRO A 298 -7.04 -2.52 -20.72
C PRO A 298 -8.03 -1.60 -21.42
N PHE A 299 -8.55 -0.61 -20.70
CA PHE A 299 -9.41 0.43 -21.29
C PHE A 299 -8.69 1.18 -22.42
N HIS A 300 -7.42 1.49 -22.20
CA HIS A 300 -6.54 2.15 -23.16
C HIS A 300 -5.22 1.38 -23.24
N ALA A 301 -4.73 1.10 -24.44
CA ALA A 301 -3.43 0.45 -24.62
C ALA A 301 -2.30 1.50 -24.54
N HIS A 302 -1.31 1.27 -23.67
CA HIS A 302 -0.15 2.16 -23.50
C HIS A 302 1.06 1.39 -22.95
N HIS A 303 2.25 2.01 -23.01
CA HIS A 303 3.50 1.43 -22.52
C HIS A 303 3.96 2.06 -21.19
N GLY A 304 3.00 2.26 -20.27
CA GLY A 304 3.28 2.87 -18.96
C GLY A 304 3.48 4.39 -18.95
N ILE A 305 3.23 5.08 -20.06
CA ILE A 305 3.31 6.54 -20.18
C ILE A 305 2.00 7.07 -20.75
N LEU A 306 1.41 8.06 -20.09
CA LEU A 306 0.32 8.89 -20.61
C LEU A 306 0.76 10.37 -20.57
N VAL A 307 0.02 11.28 -21.19
CA VAL A 307 0.42 12.69 -21.31
C VAL A 307 -0.75 13.61 -21.02
N ASP A 308 -0.47 14.79 -20.49
CA ASP A 308 -1.38 15.94 -20.50
C ASP A 308 -1.10 16.75 -21.77
N ASP A 309 -1.79 16.41 -22.87
CA ASP A 309 -1.65 17.08 -24.16
C ASP A 309 -2.92 16.92 -25.00
N GLN A 310 -3.68 18.00 -25.12
CA GLN A 310 -4.97 17.99 -25.80
C GLN A 310 -4.85 17.55 -27.26
N GLY A 311 -5.67 16.58 -27.65
CA GLY A 311 -5.66 15.99 -29.00
C GLY A 311 -4.69 14.82 -29.17
N HIS A 312 -3.86 14.51 -28.16
CA HIS A 312 -3.00 13.34 -28.19
C HIS A 312 -3.78 12.04 -27.91
N LEU A 313 -3.35 10.93 -28.53
CA LEU A 313 -3.97 9.61 -28.32
C LEU A 313 -3.89 9.15 -26.85
N HIS A 314 -2.81 9.52 -26.17
CA HIS A 314 -2.57 9.21 -24.75
C HIS A 314 -2.91 10.37 -23.80
N ASP A 315 -3.77 11.31 -24.22
CA ASP A 315 -4.21 12.44 -23.39
C ASP A 315 -5.00 11.98 -22.15
N LEU A 316 -4.36 12.01 -20.98
CA LEU A 316 -4.89 11.47 -19.73
C LEU A 316 -6.21 12.15 -19.28
N PRO A 317 -6.35 13.50 -19.32
CA PRO A 317 -7.63 14.15 -19.03
C PRO A 317 -8.79 13.60 -19.85
N ARG A 318 -8.63 13.48 -21.18
CA ARG A 318 -9.65 12.90 -22.07
C ARG A 318 -9.95 11.45 -21.70
N LEU A 319 -8.93 10.64 -21.42
CA LEU A 319 -9.13 9.23 -21.03
C LEU A 319 -9.90 9.11 -19.72
N ILE A 320 -9.66 9.99 -18.74
CA ILE A 320 -10.44 10.04 -17.50
C ILE A 320 -11.90 10.37 -17.81
N GLU A 321 -12.16 11.41 -18.60
CA GLU A 321 -13.53 11.79 -19.02
C GLU A 321 -14.24 10.62 -19.72
N GLU A 322 -13.57 9.94 -20.65
CA GLU A 322 -14.13 8.77 -21.35
C GLU A 322 -14.43 7.60 -20.41
N VAL A 323 -13.59 7.35 -19.40
CA VAL A 323 -13.86 6.34 -18.37
C VAL A 323 -15.10 6.71 -17.56
N LEU A 324 -15.21 7.96 -17.12
CA LEU A 324 -16.36 8.43 -16.34
C LEU A 324 -17.66 8.31 -17.13
N VAL A 325 -17.66 8.72 -18.40
CA VAL A 325 -18.80 8.53 -19.32
C VAL A 325 -19.13 7.04 -19.48
N ARG A 326 -18.12 6.18 -19.67
CA ARG A 326 -18.33 4.73 -19.84
C ARG A 326 -19.07 4.11 -18.66
N VAL A 327 -18.77 4.56 -17.44
CA VAL A 327 -19.37 4.00 -16.22
C VAL A 327 -20.56 4.81 -15.71
N ASN A 328 -21.06 5.74 -16.53
CA ASN A 328 -22.18 6.61 -16.19
C ASN A 328 -21.97 7.39 -14.87
N ALA A 329 -20.73 7.81 -14.62
CA ALA A 329 -20.38 8.70 -13.51
C ALA A 329 -20.41 10.17 -13.97
N GLU A 330 -20.61 11.08 -13.02
CA GLU A 330 -20.57 12.51 -13.28
C GLU A 330 -19.17 12.93 -13.76
N VAL A 331 -19.12 13.66 -14.88
CA VAL A 331 -17.90 14.20 -15.45
C VAL A 331 -17.74 15.64 -14.94
N PRO A 332 -16.67 15.96 -14.18
CA PRO A 332 -16.42 17.34 -13.75
C PRO A 332 -16.20 18.27 -14.94
N GLU A 333 -16.51 19.56 -14.77
CA GLU A 333 -16.35 20.57 -15.83
C GLU A 333 -14.90 20.70 -16.35
N ASP A 334 -13.90 20.50 -15.49
CA ASP A 334 -12.49 20.67 -15.83
C ASP A 334 -11.59 19.62 -15.16
N VAL A 335 -11.57 18.41 -15.74
CA VAL A 335 -10.70 17.30 -15.32
C VAL A 335 -9.22 17.64 -15.49
N ARG A 336 -8.87 18.40 -16.53
CA ARG A 336 -7.47 18.78 -16.82
C ARG A 336 -6.90 19.65 -15.71
N ARG A 337 -7.63 20.68 -15.26
CA ARG A 337 -7.20 21.52 -14.13
C ARG A 337 -6.99 20.71 -12.85
N TRP A 338 -7.92 19.80 -12.55
CA TRP A 338 -7.80 18.91 -11.39
C TRP A 338 -6.54 18.04 -11.48
N LEU A 339 -6.26 17.47 -12.65
CA LEU A 339 -5.06 16.65 -12.89
C LEU A 339 -3.77 17.47 -12.68
N GLN A 340 -3.74 18.71 -13.17
CA GLN A 340 -2.58 19.60 -13.08
C GLN A 340 -2.30 20.13 -11.68
N SER A 341 -3.34 20.32 -10.85
CA SER A 341 -3.23 21.06 -9.58
C SER A 341 -3.44 20.19 -8.34
N ASP A 342 -4.42 19.29 -8.36
CA ASP A 342 -4.94 18.61 -7.18
C ASP A 342 -4.51 17.13 -7.11
N PHE A 343 -4.40 16.46 -8.26
CA PHE A 343 -4.22 15.01 -8.31
C PHE A 343 -2.92 14.53 -7.65
N PHE A 344 -1.75 15.06 -8.03
CA PHE A 344 -0.48 14.54 -7.50
C PHE A 344 -0.32 14.73 -5.97
N PRO A 345 -0.66 15.89 -5.37
CA PRO A 345 -0.68 16.04 -3.92
C PRO A 345 -1.61 15.03 -3.23
N LEU A 346 -2.79 14.80 -3.78
CA LEU A 346 -3.76 13.83 -3.28
C LEU A 346 -3.19 12.40 -3.36
N HIS A 347 -2.70 12.00 -4.53
CA HIS A 347 -2.09 10.70 -4.78
C HIS A 347 -0.89 10.45 -3.87
N LEU A 348 -0.01 11.45 -3.73
CA LEU A 348 1.13 11.37 -2.82
C LEU A 348 0.69 11.12 -1.38
N LYS A 349 -0.34 11.82 -0.90
CA LYS A 349 -0.88 11.63 0.46
C LYS A 349 -1.45 10.23 0.63
N GLN A 350 -2.26 9.77 -0.32
CA GLN A 350 -2.93 8.48 -0.29
C GLN A 350 -1.94 7.30 -0.31
N TYR A 351 -0.87 7.41 -1.09
CA TYR A 351 0.17 6.38 -1.20
C TYR A 351 1.34 6.57 -0.22
N SER A 352 1.16 7.41 0.80
CA SER A 352 2.14 7.61 1.87
C SER A 352 1.62 7.08 3.20
N LYS A 353 2.44 6.31 3.92
CA LYS A 353 2.11 5.79 5.24
C LYS A 353 3.33 5.87 6.15
N SER A 354 3.16 6.51 7.31
CA SER A 354 4.28 6.79 8.22
C SER A 354 5.43 7.51 7.49
N ARG A 355 6.64 6.95 7.50
CA ARG A 355 7.81 7.50 6.78
C ARG A 355 7.90 7.08 5.31
N ARG A 356 7.09 6.11 4.87
CA ARG A 356 7.08 5.65 3.47
C ARG A 356 6.27 6.64 2.63
N LYS A 357 6.87 7.12 1.54
CA LYS A 357 6.20 7.87 0.48
C LYS A 357 6.33 7.10 -0.82
N ALA A 358 5.20 6.69 -1.41
CA ALA A 358 5.22 5.78 -2.55
C ALA A 358 4.19 6.12 -3.64
N PRO A 359 4.10 7.38 -4.14
CA PRO A 359 3.23 7.69 -5.28
C PRO A 359 3.64 6.87 -6.50
N ILE A 360 2.67 6.30 -7.22
CA ILE A 360 2.94 5.42 -8.37
C ILE A 360 2.63 6.03 -9.75
N TYR A 361 2.09 7.25 -9.78
CA TYR A 361 1.88 8.03 -10.99
C TYR A 361 2.76 9.27 -10.88
N TRP A 362 3.70 9.44 -11.80
CA TRP A 362 4.74 10.46 -11.69
C TRP A 362 4.59 11.51 -12.79
N PRO A 363 4.25 12.77 -12.43
CA PRO A 363 4.23 13.87 -13.38
C PRO A 363 5.64 14.41 -13.60
N LEU A 364 6.23 14.08 -14.75
CA LEU A 364 7.44 14.72 -15.25
C LEU A 364 7.01 15.85 -16.20
N SER A 365 7.26 17.08 -15.81
CA SER A 365 6.71 18.24 -16.50
C SER A 365 7.80 19.18 -17.01
N THR A 366 7.44 20.01 -17.98
CA THR A 366 8.16 21.24 -18.27
C THR A 366 8.16 22.20 -17.07
N THR A 367 9.04 23.20 -17.08
CA THR A 367 9.19 24.19 -15.99
C THR A 367 7.87 24.90 -15.69
N SER A 368 7.15 25.38 -16.72
CA SER A 368 5.82 25.96 -16.59
C SER A 368 4.71 24.95 -16.26
N GLY A 369 4.93 23.66 -16.56
CA GLY A 369 3.92 22.60 -16.49
C GLY A 369 2.94 22.58 -17.65
N SER A 370 3.23 23.32 -18.71
CA SER A 370 2.47 23.34 -19.98
C SER A 370 2.38 21.97 -20.66
N TYR A 371 3.35 21.10 -20.40
CA TYR A 371 3.39 19.73 -20.91
C TYR A 371 3.86 18.80 -19.81
N THR A 372 3.09 17.72 -19.56
CA THR A 372 3.38 16.77 -18.48
C THR A 372 3.24 15.34 -18.98
N LEU A 373 4.31 14.56 -18.82
CA LEU A 373 4.28 13.11 -18.98
C LEU A 373 3.96 12.46 -17.63
N TRP A 374 3.02 11.53 -17.64
CA TRP A 374 2.65 10.75 -16.47
C TRP A 374 3.20 9.33 -16.62
N LEU A 375 4.23 9.01 -15.82
CA LEU A 375 4.83 7.68 -15.79
C LEU A 375 4.14 6.80 -14.75
N TYR A 376 3.93 5.53 -15.11
CA TYR A 376 3.40 4.51 -14.21
C TYR A 376 4.54 3.67 -13.60
N TYR A 377 4.82 3.88 -12.30
CA TYR A 377 5.92 3.24 -11.57
C TYR A 377 5.99 1.71 -11.76
N PRO A 378 4.89 0.95 -11.65
CA PRO A 378 4.94 -0.51 -11.79
C PRO A 378 5.38 -1.01 -13.18
N SER A 379 5.30 -0.17 -14.22
CA SER A 379 5.69 -0.53 -15.59
C SER A 379 7.02 0.08 -16.02
N LEU A 380 7.80 0.69 -15.11
CA LEU A 380 9.09 1.26 -15.44
C LEU A 380 10.09 0.20 -15.88
N THR A 381 10.90 0.57 -16.86
CA THR A 381 12.03 -0.20 -17.38
C THR A 381 13.19 0.73 -17.67
N SER A 382 14.36 0.18 -17.98
CA SER A 382 15.51 0.96 -18.46
C SER A 382 15.24 1.70 -19.78
N GLN A 383 14.18 1.33 -20.53
CA GLN A 383 13.81 2.00 -21.77
C GLN A 383 12.80 3.14 -21.58
N THR A 384 12.16 3.25 -20.41
CA THR A 384 11.05 4.19 -20.21
C THR A 384 11.41 5.65 -20.53
N LEU A 385 12.62 6.11 -20.17
CA LEU A 385 13.03 7.48 -20.46
C LEU A 385 13.32 7.70 -21.95
N TYR A 386 13.83 6.69 -22.66
CA TYR A 386 14.00 6.74 -24.11
C TYR A 386 12.65 6.75 -24.83
N THR A 387 11.71 5.90 -24.41
CA THR A 387 10.33 5.90 -24.90
C THR A 387 9.64 7.25 -24.68
N ALA A 388 9.80 7.84 -23.48
CA ALA A 388 9.27 9.17 -23.18
C ALA A 388 9.77 10.23 -24.18
N VAL A 389 11.06 10.19 -24.53
CA VAL A 389 11.65 11.12 -25.49
C VAL A 389 11.16 10.85 -26.91
N ASN A 390 11.31 9.61 -27.39
CA ASN A 390 11.09 9.26 -28.80
C ASN A 390 9.61 9.31 -29.20
N ASP A 391 8.71 8.88 -28.31
CA ASP A 391 7.30 8.68 -28.65
C ASP A 391 6.42 9.86 -28.22
N PHE A 392 6.90 10.73 -27.32
CA PHE A 392 6.12 11.85 -26.79
C PHE A 392 6.80 13.21 -27.00
N VAL A 393 8.00 13.41 -26.43
CA VAL A 393 8.65 14.74 -26.45
C VAL A 393 9.11 15.15 -27.86
N GLU A 394 9.78 14.26 -28.60
CA GLU A 394 10.23 14.56 -29.96
C GLU A 394 9.08 14.82 -30.95
N PRO A 395 8.01 13.99 -31.00
CA PRO A 395 6.85 14.29 -31.83
C PRO A 395 6.21 15.63 -31.47
N LYS A 396 6.08 15.94 -30.18
CA LYS A 396 5.53 17.23 -29.75
C LYS A 396 6.41 18.40 -30.14
N LEU A 397 7.72 18.28 -30.00
CA LEU A 397 8.69 19.29 -30.48
C LEU A 397 8.53 19.55 -31.98
N LYS A 398 8.42 18.48 -32.79
CA LYS A 398 8.19 18.61 -34.25
C LYS A 398 6.87 19.32 -34.55
N GLN A 399 5.82 19.04 -33.79
CA GLN A 399 4.53 19.73 -33.93
C GLN A 399 4.65 21.21 -33.58
N VAL A 400 5.17 21.56 -32.40
CA VAL A 400 5.33 22.94 -31.94
C VAL A 400 6.22 23.76 -32.90
N ALA A 401 7.30 23.17 -33.42
CA ALA A 401 8.18 23.81 -34.39
C ALA A 401 7.48 24.07 -35.75
N ARG A 402 6.61 23.15 -36.19
CA ARG A 402 5.78 23.33 -37.40
C ARG A 402 4.76 24.45 -37.20
N ASP A 403 4.05 24.46 -36.07
CA ASP A 403 3.04 25.48 -35.75
C ASP A 403 3.68 26.86 -35.63
N ALA A 404 4.86 26.94 -35.00
CA ALA A 404 5.64 28.17 -34.92
C ALA A 404 6.11 28.66 -36.30
N THR A 405 6.53 27.76 -37.18
CA THR A 405 6.90 28.08 -38.57
C THR A 405 5.68 28.59 -39.35
N ALA A 406 4.54 27.92 -39.26
CA ALA A 406 3.31 28.33 -39.93
C ALA A 406 2.84 29.74 -39.51
N LEU A 407 3.00 30.10 -38.23
CA LEU A 407 2.74 31.45 -37.76
C LEU A 407 3.77 32.46 -38.29
N ARG A 408 5.06 32.10 -38.32
CA ARG A 408 6.11 32.97 -38.90
C ARG A 408 5.87 33.25 -40.38
N ASP A 409 5.41 32.26 -41.13
CA ASP A 409 5.15 32.37 -42.57
C ASP A 409 4.00 33.33 -42.91
N LYS A 410 3.10 33.60 -41.96
CA LYS A 410 2.09 34.68 -42.09
C LYS A 410 2.73 36.07 -42.18
N GLY A 411 4.00 36.24 -41.78
CA GLY A 411 4.76 37.48 -41.97
C GLY A 411 4.06 38.72 -41.39
N SER A 412 3.76 39.69 -42.26
CA SER A 412 3.06 40.94 -41.93
C SER A 412 1.54 40.78 -41.77
N ALA A 413 0.97 39.64 -42.15
CA ALA A 413 -0.46 39.33 -41.95
C ALA A 413 -0.76 38.75 -40.56
N ARG A 414 0.24 38.66 -39.67
CA ARG A 414 0.06 38.22 -38.29
C ARG A 414 -0.78 39.21 -37.50
N SER A 415 -1.81 38.71 -36.86
CA SER A 415 -2.58 39.44 -35.85
C SER A 415 -1.81 39.54 -34.53
N ARG A 416 -2.30 40.38 -33.62
CA ARG A 416 -1.78 40.44 -32.24
C ARG A 416 -1.88 39.08 -31.53
N ASP A 417 -2.91 38.30 -31.81
CA ASP A 417 -3.11 36.96 -31.24
C ASP A 417 -2.13 35.94 -31.84
N ASP A 418 -1.78 36.07 -33.12
CA ASP A 418 -0.73 35.27 -33.75
C ASP A 418 0.65 35.56 -33.12
N GLU A 419 0.96 36.83 -32.82
CA GLU A 419 2.22 37.21 -32.16
C GLU A 419 2.33 36.59 -30.75
N LYS A 420 1.24 36.66 -29.97
CA LYS A 420 1.17 36.06 -28.62
C LYS A 420 1.25 34.53 -28.66
N SER A 421 0.59 33.91 -29.64
CA SER A 421 0.64 32.46 -29.84
C SER A 421 2.04 32.01 -30.24
N LEU A 422 2.74 32.77 -31.10
CA LEU A 422 4.11 32.49 -31.48
C LEU A 422 5.08 32.60 -30.29
N GLU A 423 4.91 33.60 -29.42
CA GLU A 423 5.70 33.74 -28.18
C GLU A 423 5.48 32.54 -27.25
N THR A 424 4.22 32.11 -27.10
CA THR A 424 3.86 30.93 -26.31
C THR A 424 4.50 29.67 -26.87
N LEU A 425 4.40 29.44 -28.18
CA LEU A 425 4.99 28.28 -28.85
C LEU A 425 6.52 28.25 -28.71
N ARG A 426 7.19 29.41 -28.82
CA ARG A 426 8.65 29.51 -28.59
C ARG A 426 9.04 29.14 -27.16
N SER A 427 8.26 29.60 -26.18
CA SER A 427 8.47 29.23 -24.77
C SER A 427 8.32 27.72 -24.57
N VAL A 428 7.23 27.13 -25.09
CA VAL A 428 6.99 25.68 -25.02
C VAL A 428 8.08 24.89 -25.76
N GLU A 429 8.54 25.35 -26.93
CA GLU A 429 9.62 24.72 -27.68
C GLU A 429 10.92 24.63 -26.86
N LEU A 430 11.32 25.74 -26.22
CA LEU A 430 12.49 25.78 -25.33
C LEU A 430 12.32 24.83 -24.13
N GLU A 431 11.18 24.87 -23.45
CA GLU A 431 10.93 24.00 -22.30
C GLU A 431 10.92 22.51 -22.68
N LEU A 432 10.39 22.16 -23.85
CA LEU A 432 10.40 20.78 -24.35
C LEU A 432 11.83 20.32 -24.71
N ILE A 433 12.68 21.20 -25.23
CA ILE A 433 14.12 20.92 -25.44
C ILE A 433 14.80 20.64 -24.09
N GLU A 434 14.56 21.47 -23.08
CA GLU A 434 15.10 21.28 -21.73
C GLU A 434 14.65 19.95 -21.10
N LEU A 435 13.37 19.61 -21.25
CA LEU A 435 12.82 18.33 -20.79
C LEU A 435 13.48 17.15 -21.51
N ARG A 436 13.58 17.21 -22.85
CA ARG A 436 14.24 16.18 -23.66
C ARG A 436 15.68 15.96 -23.22
N ASP A 437 16.45 17.04 -23.12
CA ASP A 437 17.88 16.98 -22.80
C ASP A 437 18.11 16.46 -21.37
N SER A 438 17.23 16.83 -20.44
CA SER A 438 17.24 16.30 -19.07
C SER A 438 16.94 14.80 -19.02
N LEU A 439 15.94 14.32 -19.77
CA LEU A 439 15.62 12.90 -19.86
C LEU A 439 16.78 12.11 -20.48
N LEU A 440 17.34 12.58 -21.60
CA LEU A 440 18.46 11.94 -22.30
C LEU A 440 19.76 11.94 -21.48
N ARG A 441 19.96 12.94 -20.62
CA ARG A 441 21.10 12.95 -19.67
C ARG A 441 20.99 11.84 -18.62
N ILE A 442 19.78 11.52 -18.18
CA ILE A 442 19.52 10.54 -17.12
C ILE A 442 19.44 9.11 -17.68
N ALA A 443 18.83 8.95 -18.87
CA ALA A 443 18.50 7.65 -19.46
C ALA A 443 19.64 6.62 -19.53
N PRO A 444 20.89 6.96 -19.92
CA PRO A 444 21.97 5.97 -20.05
C PRO A 444 22.30 5.21 -18.77
N ALA A 445 22.18 5.88 -17.61
CA ALA A 445 22.49 5.32 -16.30
C ALA A 445 21.22 4.94 -15.51
N TYR A 446 20.03 5.08 -16.11
CA TYR A 446 18.77 4.82 -15.43
C TYR A 446 18.33 3.37 -15.62
N GLN A 447 18.61 2.54 -14.63
CA GLN A 447 18.16 1.15 -14.56
C GLN A 447 17.31 0.97 -13.29
N PRO A 448 15.99 1.24 -13.37
CA PRO A 448 15.13 1.16 -12.20
C PRO A 448 14.94 -0.30 -11.76
N ASP A 449 14.93 -0.51 -10.45
CA ASP A 449 14.52 -1.77 -9.81
C ASP A 449 13.38 -1.48 -8.83
N HIS A 450 12.32 -2.30 -8.85
CA HIS A 450 11.15 -2.10 -8.01
C HIS A 450 11.38 -2.45 -6.53
N ASP A 451 12.39 -3.28 -6.23
CA ASP A 451 12.79 -3.63 -4.85
C ASP A 451 13.54 -2.47 -4.16
N ASP A 452 14.08 -1.51 -4.92
CA ASP A 452 14.68 -0.29 -4.35
C ASP A 452 13.64 0.66 -3.74
N GLY A 453 12.38 0.51 -4.18
CA GLY A 453 11.24 1.29 -3.73
C GLY A 453 11.12 2.66 -4.40
N VAL A 454 9.86 3.09 -4.56
CA VAL A 454 9.43 4.31 -5.27
C VAL A 454 10.32 5.53 -5.06
N GLN A 455 10.64 5.87 -3.81
CA GLN A 455 11.38 7.08 -3.49
C GLN A 455 12.82 7.05 -4.02
N ILE A 456 13.49 5.91 -3.98
CA ILE A 456 14.86 5.73 -4.51
C ILE A 456 14.80 5.73 -6.03
N THR A 457 13.87 4.97 -6.61
CA THR A 457 13.70 4.86 -8.07
C THR A 457 13.36 6.19 -8.74
N ALA A 458 12.63 7.08 -8.06
CA ALA A 458 12.30 8.42 -8.55
C ALA A 458 13.39 9.47 -8.30
N ALA A 459 14.37 9.20 -7.42
CA ALA A 459 15.35 10.19 -6.97
C ALA A 459 16.18 10.82 -8.10
N PRO A 460 16.64 10.09 -9.14
CA PRO A 460 17.38 10.72 -10.25
C PRO A 460 16.55 11.76 -11.02
N LEU A 461 15.22 11.63 -11.02
CA LEU A 461 14.28 12.44 -11.80
C LEU A 461 13.79 13.68 -11.04
N TRP A 462 14.34 13.98 -9.87
CA TRP A 462 13.82 14.98 -8.93
C TRP A 462 13.60 16.38 -9.54
N GLU A 463 14.46 16.81 -10.48
CA GLU A 463 14.39 18.12 -11.15
C GLU A 463 13.10 18.28 -11.98
N LEU A 464 12.55 17.16 -12.48
CA LEU A 464 11.41 17.13 -13.41
C LEU A 464 10.05 17.15 -12.69
N PHE A 465 10.02 17.00 -11.37
CA PHE A 465 8.78 17.08 -10.58
C PHE A 465 8.50 18.52 -10.14
N ARG A 466 7.29 19.02 -10.41
CA ARG A 466 6.88 20.39 -9.99
C ARG A 466 6.47 20.49 -8.52
N HIS A 467 5.95 19.41 -7.94
CA HIS A 467 5.48 19.41 -6.56
C HIS A 467 6.64 19.55 -5.55
N LYS A 468 6.86 20.77 -5.05
CA LYS A 468 8.03 21.16 -4.25
C LYS A 468 8.30 20.28 -3.03
N PRO A 469 7.31 19.86 -2.21
CA PRO A 469 7.57 18.96 -1.11
C PRO A 469 8.11 17.58 -1.54
N TRP A 470 7.67 17.07 -2.69
CA TRP A 470 8.15 15.80 -3.23
C TRP A 470 9.53 15.96 -3.87
N GLN A 471 9.72 17.02 -4.67
CA GLN A 471 11.00 17.39 -5.25
C GLN A 471 12.11 17.48 -4.18
N LYS A 472 11.82 18.10 -3.03
CA LYS A 472 12.76 18.18 -1.91
C LYS A 472 13.12 16.79 -1.35
N VAL A 473 12.13 15.94 -1.11
CA VAL A 473 12.35 14.57 -0.62
C VAL A 473 13.24 13.78 -1.59
N LEU A 474 12.98 13.89 -2.89
CA LEU A 474 13.77 13.20 -3.91
C LEU A 474 15.19 13.74 -4.00
N ASN A 475 15.38 15.06 -3.95
CA ASN A 475 16.71 15.67 -3.92
C ASN A 475 17.52 15.21 -2.69
N ASP A 476 16.91 15.22 -1.50
CA ASP A 476 17.55 14.72 -0.28
C ASP A 476 17.89 13.22 -0.39
N THR A 477 17.05 12.44 -1.06
CA THR A 477 17.29 11.01 -1.32
C THR A 477 18.44 10.81 -2.30
N TRP A 478 18.49 11.63 -3.35
CA TRP A 478 19.56 11.61 -4.34
C TRP A 478 20.92 11.99 -3.73
N ALA A 479 20.95 12.98 -2.83
CA ALA A 479 22.14 13.32 -2.07
C ALA A 479 22.63 12.17 -1.18
N LYS A 480 21.71 11.45 -0.53
CA LYS A 480 22.02 10.25 0.27
C LYS A 480 22.52 9.07 -0.57
N LEU A 481 21.96 8.87 -1.77
CA LEU A 481 22.46 7.90 -2.75
C LEU A 481 23.91 8.22 -3.17
N LYS A 482 24.18 9.50 -3.49
CA LYS A 482 25.54 9.98 -3.79
C LYS A 482 26.52 9.75 -2.63
N LYS A 483 26.07 9.90 -1.39
CA LYS A 483 26.88 9.66 -0.19
C LYS A 483 27.11 8.17 0.11
N GLY A 484 26.23 7.30 -0.36
CA GLY A 484 26.29 5.84 -0.13
C GLY A 484 25.47 5.34 1.06
N ASP A 485 24.49 6.13 1.53
CA ASP A 485 23.57 5.73 2.61
C ASP A 485 22.56 4.65 2.14
N TYR A 486 22.41 4.49 0.83
CA TYR A 486 21.51 3.52 0.18
C TYR A 486 22.27 2.54 -0.73
N ASP A 487 23.50 2.16 -0.38
CA ASP A 487 24.30 1.22 -1.19
C ASP A 487 23.72 -0.21 -1.24
N TRP A 488 22.62 -0.49 -0.52
CA TRP A 488 21.83 -1.71 -0.68
C TRP A 488 20.94 -1.69 -1.94
N ALA A 489 20.65 -0.52 -2.51
CA ALA A 489 19.79 -0.35 -3.67
C ALA A 489 20.54 -0.70 -4.97
N HIS A 490 19.86 -1.36 -5.90
CA HIS A 490 20.39 -1.74 -7.21
C HIS A 490 20.73 -0.50 -8.05
N LEU A 491 19.93 0.55 -7.95
CA LEU A 491 20.20 1.83 -8.61
C LEU A 491 21.53 2.44 -8.14
N ALA A 492 21.89 2.28 -6.86
CA ALA A 492 23.20 2.74 -6.37
C ALA A 492 24.36 1.95 -7.00
N MET A 493 24.19 0.64 -7.22
CA MET A 493 25.16 -0.21 -7.91
C MET A 493 25.38 0.21 -9.37
N VAL A 494 24.34 0.72 -10.04
CA VAL A 494 24.43 1.20 -11.42
C VAL A 494 25.20 2.53 -11.49
N TYR A 495 24.90 3.48 -10.61
CA TYR A 495 25.57 4.79 -10.60
C TYR A 495 26.99 4.76 -10.00
N TRP A 496 27.26 3.89 -9.02
CA TRP A 496 28.55 3.82 -8.31
C TRP A 496 29.02 2.37 -8.11
N PRO A 497 29.28 1.61 -9.20
CA PRO A 497 29.57 0.18 -9.12
C PRO A 497 30.81 -0.13 -8.28
N ASP A 498 31.89 0.63 -8.42
CA ASP A 498 33.15 0.35 -7.70
C ASP A 498 32.97 0.52 -6.19
N ARG A 499 32.29 1.59 -5.76
CA ARG A 499 31.98 1.85 -4.35
C ARG A 499 31.16 0.73 -3.74
N VAL A 500 30.09 0.33 -4.43
CA VAL A 500 29.16 -0.70 -3.92
C VAL A 500 29.84 -2.07 -3.89
N ARG A 501 30.57 -2.44 -4.95
CA ARG A 501 31.34 -3.69 -5.01
C ARG A 501 32.38 -3.78 -3.90
N ASP A 502 33.08 -2.69 -3.62
CA ASP A 502 34.08 -2.69 -2.55
C ASP A 502 33.45 -2.91 -1.17
N LYS A 503 32.31 -2.26 -0.88
CA LYS A 503 31.53 -2.51 0.35
C LYS A 503 31.01 -3.95 0.44
N CYS A 504 30.64 -4.57 -0.67
CA CYS A 504 30.18 -5.97 -0.68
C CYS A 504 31.26 -6.96 -0.20
N LYS A 505 32.56 -6.63 -0.34
CA LYS A 505 33.65 -7.49 0.15
C LYS A 505 33.62 -7.65 1.67
N THR A 506 33.21 -6.62 2.42
CA THR A 506 33.26 -6.62 3.89
C THR A 506 31.88 -6.61 4.55
N ASN A 507 30.80 -6.39 3.80
CA ASN A 507 29.43 -6.41 4.30
C ASN A 507 28.61 -7.55 3.66
N LYS A 508 28.36 -8.60 4.44
CA LYS A 508 27.62 -9.79 4.00
C LYS A 508 26.17 -9.48 3.59
N SER A 509 25.51 -8.54 4.26
CA SER A 509 24.13 -8.17 3.89
C SER A 509 24.08 -7.46 2.55
N LEU A 510 25.07 -6.62 2.24
CA LEU A 510 25.17 -5.95 0.94
C LEU A 510 25.56 -6.92 -0.16
N SER A 511 26.47 -7.87 0.11
CA SER A 511 26.82 -8.90 -0.87
C SER A 511 25.64 -9.78 -1.22
N ILE A 512 24.79 -10.16 -0.24
CA ILE A 512 23.53 -10.86 -0.51
C ILE A 512 22.59 -9.99 -1.35
N ALA A 513 22.43 -8.71 -1.01
CA ALA A 513 21.52 -7.80 -1.74
C ALA A 513 21.87 -7.72 -3.24
N HIS A 514 23.16 -7.70 -3.57
CA HIS A 514 23.67 -7.57 -4.94
C HIS A 514 24.03 -8.91 -5.61
N ASN A 515 23.73 -10.05 -4.98
CA ASN A 515 24.15 -11.39 -5.44
C ASN A 515 25.68 -11.54 -5.65
N LEU A 516 26.48 -10.89 -4.81
CA LEU A 516 27.96 -10.88 -4.85
C LEU A 516 28.58 -11.65 -3.67
N GLU A 517 27.88 -12.62 -3.10
CA GLU A 517 28.34 -13.39 -1.92
C GLU A 517 29.69 -14.09 -2.15
N ALA A 518 29.98 -14.54 -3.38
CA ALA A 518 31.25 -15.17 -3.74
C ALA A 518 32.47 -14.24 -3.56
N HIS A 519 32.26 -12.92 -3.49
CA HIS A 519 33.30 -11.92 -3.30
C HIS A 519 33.41 -11.41 -1.85
N TYR A 520 32.58 -11.94 -0.95
CA TYR A 520 32.62 -11.57 0.47
C TYR A 520 33.84 -12.20 1.15
N LEU A 521 34.65 -11.37 1.78
CA LEU A 521 35.85 -11.72 2.53
C LEU A 521 35.56 -11.48 4.03
N PRO A 522 35.23 -12.53 4.80
CA PRO A 522 34.97 -12.38 6.24
C PRO A 522 36.23 -11.91 6.96
N ASP A 523 36.08 -10.87 7.81
CA ASP A 523 37.17 -10.37 8.64
C ASP A 523 37.54 -11.43 9.71
N PRO A 524 38.79 -11.94 9.76
CA PRO A 524 39.21 -13.01 10.66
C PRO A 524 38.99 -12.72 12.16
N THR A 525 38.73 -11.46 12.51
CA THR A 525 38.55 -11.01 13.90
C THR A 525 37.13 -11.19 14.43
N THR A 526 36.12 -11.31 13.56
CA THR A 526 34.70 -11.39 13.97
C THR A 526 34.28 -12.77 14.50
N GLU A 527 35.03 -13.84 14.21
CA GLU A 527 34.76 -15.19 14.75
C GLU A 527 35.14 -15.37 16.24
N ARG A 528 35.92 -14.46 16.83
CA ARG A 528 36.46 -14.64 18.20
C ARG A 528 35.54 -14.19 19.34
N GLY A 529 34.34 -13.68 19.06
CA GLY A 529 33.39 -13.24 20.10
C GLY A 529 32.58 -14.35 20.79
N GLY A 530 32.59 -15.58 20.25
CA GLY A 530 31.70 -16.66 20.66
C GLY A 530 32.37 -17.81 21.39
N ARG A 531 32.88 -17.61 22.62
CA ARG A 531 32.96 -18.58 23.73
C ARG A 531 33.96 -18.14 24.81
N ARG A 532 33.45 -17.60 25.91
CA ARG A 532 34.00 -17.88 27.25
C ARG A 532 32.92 -18.54 28.08
N ARG A 533 32.88 -19.86 27.99
CA ARG A 533 32.19 -20.72 28.96
C ARG A 533 33.03 -20.65 30.24
N ASN A 534 32.64 -19.80 31.19
CA ASN A 534 33.23 -19.87 32.53
C ASN A 534 32.73 -21.16 33.20
N GLY A 535 33.49 -22.23 32.99
CA GLY A 535 33.49 -23.37 33.89
C GLY A 535 34.26 -22.96 35.15
N GLY A 536 33.52 -22.73 36.23
CA GLY A 536 34.08 -22.53 37.56
C GLY A 536 33.25 -23.32 38.56
N ARG A 537 33.69 -24.54 38.86
CA ARG A 537 33.30 -25.27 40.08
C ARG A 537 33.73 -24.45 41.29
N LYS A 538 32.79 -24.11 42.16
CA LYS A 538 32.78 -24.50 43.58
C LYS A 538 31.39 -24.28 44.15
#